data_AF-A0A2R6MSM2-F1
#
_entry.id   AF-A0A2R6MSM2-F1
#
_cell.length_a   1.000
_cell.length_b   1.000
_cell.length_c   1.000
_cell.angle_alpha   90.00
_cell.angle_beta   90.00
_cell.angle_gamma   90.00
#
_symmetry.space_group_name_H-M   'P 1'
#
loop_
_entity.id
_entity.type
_entity.pdbx_description
1 polymer ?
#
loop_
_entity_poly.entity_id
_entity_poly.type
_entity_poly.pdbx_seq_one_letter_code
_entity_poly.pdbx_strand_id
1 'polypeptide(L)'
;VAVPTLSAAVAGEVGDAVAEGWYETFELRTADAYDATEAAAGDHAVERKDSTVRVTFEYEAPARSGVNDAAALIDYVEGTYVQGTIPGYDYEPPTADLLAAARRRGQGDGVDDESPGIDGGD
;
A
#
# COMPACT_ATOMS: atom_id res chain seq x y z
N VAL A 1 -1.34 4.94 -10.15
CA VAL A 1 -2.15 4.73 -8.92
C VAL A 1 -2.62 6.07 -8.39
N ALA A 2 -3.80 6.16 -7.77
CA ALA A 2 -4.27 7.39 -7.13
C ALA A 2 -4.79 7.07 -5.72
N VAL A 3 -4.31 7.80 -4.73
CA VAL A 3 -4.72 7.65 -3.31
C VAL A 3 -5.11 9.02 -2.74
N PRO A 4 -5.97 9.09 -1.72
CA PRO A 4 -6.26 10.35 -1.05
C PRO A 4 -5.01 10.93 -0.37
N THR A 5 -4.93 12.25 -0.23
CA THR A 5 -3.97 12.86 0.72
C THR A 5 -4.33 12.45 2.15
N LEU A 6 -3.36 12.50 3.08
CA LEU A 6 -3.65 12.20 4.48
C LEU A 6 -4.78 13.07 5.04
N SER A 7 -4.74 14.38 4.78
CA SER A 7 -5.78 15.32 5.22
C SER A 7 -7.15 15.06 4.60
N ALA A 8 -7.22 14.47 3.40
CA ALA A 8 -8.49 14.10 2.77
C ALA A 8 -9.02 12.74 3.24
N ALA A 9 -8.16 11.90 3.79
CA ALA A 9 -8.52 10.56 4.27
C ALA A 9 -9.05 10.56 5.71
N VAL A 10 -8.73 11.60 6.48
CA VAL A 10 -9.04 11.69 7.92
C VAL A 10 -10.34 12.43 8.14
N ALA A 11 -11.19 11.89 9.02
CA ALA A 11 -12.40 12.54 9.53
C ALA A 11 -12.03 13.66 10.53
N GLY A 12 -11.32 14.70 10.07
CA GLY A 12 -10.83 15.76 10.94
C GLY A 12 -9.66 16.54 10.34
N GLU A 13 -9.07 17.41 11.17
CA GLU A 13 -7.95 18.24 10.76
C GLU A 13 -6.62 17.51 10.97
N VAL A 14 -5.77 17.57 9.95
CA VAL A 14 -4.38 17.11 9.99
C VAL A 14 -3.49 18.34 9.89
N GLY A 15 -2.61 18.54 10.87
CA GLY A 15 -1.71 19.70 10.87
C GLY A 15 -0.74 19.67 9.68
N ASP A 16 -0.43 20.84 9.14
CA ASP A 16 0.35 20.98 7.90
C ASP A 16 1.70 20.24 7.93
N ALA A 17 2.43 20.30 9.05
CA ALA A 17 3.71 19.61 9.20
C ALA A 17 3.57 18.09 9.11
N VAL A 18 2.47 17.53 9.61
CA VAL A 18 2.18 16.09 9.55
C VAL A 18 1.78 15.70 8.14
N ALA A 19 0.91 16.48 7.50
CA ALA A 19 0.49 16.25 6.13
C ALA A 19 1.67 16.29 5.14
N GLU A 20 2.60 17.23 5.32
CA GLU A 20 3.78 17.35 4.48
C GLU A 20 4.78 16.22 4.73
N GLY A 21 5.14 15.96 5.99
CA GLY A 21 6.10 14.88 6.29
C GLY A 21 5.59 13.49 5.88
N TRP A 22 4.28 13.27 5.95
CA TRP A 22 3.65 12.08 5.39
C TRP A 22 3.81 12.00 3.87
N TYR A 23 3.55 13.10 3.16
CA TYR A 23 3.65 13.14 1.70
C TYR A 23 5.09 12.90 1.23
N GLU A 24 6.07 13.58 1.83
CA GLU A 24 7.49 13.39 1.52
C GLU A 24 7.93 11.94 1.75
N THR A 25 7.52 11.35 2.88
CA THR A 25 7.84 9.95 3.19
C THR A 25 7.19 8.98 2.19
N PHE A 26 5.94 9.25 1.82
CA PHE A 26 5.22 8.44 0.84
C PHE A 26 5.88 8.51 -0.53
N GLU A 27 6.23 9.72 -0.99
CA GLU A 27 6.96 9.94 -2.23
C GLU A 27 8.28 9.15 -2.26
N LEU A 28 9.11 9.33 -1.24
CA LEU A 28 10.40 8.64 -1.11
C LEU A 28 10.26 7.13 -1.17
N ARG A 29 9.31 6.55 -0.44
CA ARG A 29 9.12 5.10 -0.42
C ARG A 29 8.56 4.56 -1.73
N THR A 30 7.68 5.28 -2.41
CA THR A 30 7.14 4.79 -3.69
C THR A 30 8.17 4.78 -4.82
N ALA A 31 9.29 5.50 -4.68
CA ALA A 31 10.40 5.40 -5.62
C ALA A 31 11.04 4.00 -5.61
N ASP A 32 10.97 3.28 -4.48
CA ASP A 32 11.49 1.91 -4.33
C ASP A 32 10.53 0.85 -4.90
N ALA A 33 9.40 1.23 -5.52
CA ALA A 33 8.39 0.29 -5.99
C ALA A 33 8.88 -0.65 -7.10
N TYR A 34 9.89 -0.25 -7.88
CA TYR A 34 10.45 -1.10 -8.93
C TYR A 34 11.14 -2.35 -8.38
N ASP A 35 11.58 -2.34 -7.12
CA ASP A 35 12.16 -3.50 -6.44
C ASP A 35 11.14 -4.65 -6.27
N ALA A 36 9.84 -4.35 -6.42
CA ALA A 36 8.76 -5.34 -6.35
C ALA A 36 8.41 -5.97 -7.71
N THR A 37 9.11 -5.62 -8.79
CA THR A 37 8.80 -6.08 -10.16
C THR A 37 9.98 -6.74 -10.85
N GLU A 38 9.73 -7.50 -11.91
CA GLU A 38 10.79 -8.00 -12.80
C GLU A 38 11.11 -6.99 -13.93
N ALA A 39 10.34 -5.91 -14.04
CA ALA A 39 10.49 -4.89 -15.05
C ALA A 39 11.73 -4.03 -14.83
N ALA A 40 12.29 -3.50 -15.92
CA ALA A 40 13.32 -2.48 -15.81
C ALA A 40 12.71 -1.19 -15.26
N ALA A 41 13.35 -0.60 -14.25
CA ALA A 41 12.95 0.69 -13.71
C ALA A 41 12.98 1.77 -14.82
N GLY A 42 11.86 2.46 -15.01
CA GLY A 42 11.75 3.66 -15.83
C GLY A 42 11.38 4.87 -14.99
N ASP A 43 10.76 5.87 -15.62
CA ASP A 43 10.41 7.12 -14.94
C ASP A 43 9.36 6.88 -13.83
N HIS A 44 9.50 7.62 -12.74
CA HIS A 44 8.59 7.64 -11.60
C HIS A 44 8.23 9.08 -11.27
N ALA A 45 6.95 9.34 -11.02
CA ALA A 45 6.46 10.65 -10.65
C ALA A 45 5.38 10.54 -9.57
N VAL A 46 5.48 11.41 -8.57
CA VAL A 46 4.47 11.58 -7.53
C VAL A 46 3.98 13.02 -7.58
N GLU A 47 2.67 13.17 -7.77
CA GLU A 47 2.05 14.48 -7.91
C GLU A 47 0.90 14.60 -6.91
N ARG A 48 0.98 15.59 -6.03
CA ARG A 48 -0.13 15.98 -5.16
C ARG A 48 -0.95 17.08 -5.80
N LYS A 49 -2.25 16.82 -5.96
CA LYS A 49 -3.22 17.82 -6.41
C LYS A 49 -4.49 17.72 -5.59
N ASP A 50 -4.87 18.84 -4.98
CA ASP A 50 -6.06 18.94 -4.13
C ASP A 50 -6.06 17.83 -3.06
N SER A 51 -7.07 16.95 -3.09
CA SER A 51 -7.26 15.84 -2.15
C SER A 51 -6.63 14.52 -2.62
N THR A 52 -5.80 14.52 -3.67
CA THR A 52 -5.30 13.28 -4.29
C THR A 52 -3.79 13.34 -4.50
N VAL A 53 -3.13 12.22 -4.21
CA VAL A 53 -1.75 11.93 -4.63
C VAL A 53 -1.81 10.93 -5.78
N ARG A 54 -1.22 11.28 -6.91
CA ARG A 54 -1.09 10.42 -8.09
C ARG A 54 0.34 9.93 -8.19
N VAL A 55 0.50 8.61 -8.26
CA VAL A 55 1.79 7.96 -8.52
C VAL A 55 1.75 7.38 -9.93
N THR A 56 2.71 7.75 -10.76
CA THR A 56 2.85 7.30 -12.14
C THR A 56 4.18 6.55 -12.28
N PHE A 57 4.12 5.40 -12.93
CA PHE A 57 5.28 4.59 -13.28
C PHE A 57 5.30 4.38 -14.79
N GLU A 58 6.47 4.51 -15.38
CA GLU A 58 6.76 4.09 -16.75
C GLU A 58 7.70 2.89 -16.71
N TYR A 59 7.34 1.80 -17.38
CA TYR A 59 8.14 0.59 -17.37
C TYR A 59 7.99 -0.18 -18.68
N GLU A 60 9.03 -0.92 -19.02
CA GLU A 60 9.03 -1.84 -20.15
C GLU A 60 8.96 -3.28 -19.64
N ALA A 61 7.97 -4.03 -20.12
CA ALA A 61 7.80 -5.43 -19.75
C ALA A 61 7.30 -6.26 -20.94
N PRO A 62 7.69 -7.55 -21.04
CA PRO A 62 7.06 -8.49 -21.96
C PRO A 62 5.54 -8.51 -21.77
N ALA A 63 4.77 -8.58 -22.87
CA ALA A 63 3.30 -8.50 -22.82
C ALA A 63 2.63 -9.53 -21.88
N ARG A 64 3.30 -10.65 -21.59
CA ARG A 64 2.80 -11.70 -20.69
C ARG A 64 3.00 -11.38 -19.20
N SER A 65 4.05 -10.64 -18.84
CA SER A 65 4.37 -10.30 -17.44
C SER A 65 3.96 -8.88 -17.08
N GLY A 66 3.84 -7.96 -18.04
CA GLY A 66 3.59 -6.54 -17.77
C GLY A 66 2.31 -6.22 -17.00
N VAL A 67 1.30 -7.11 -17.03
CA VAL A 67 0.10 -6.98 -16.19
C VAL A 67 0.39 -7.38 -14.73
N ASN A 68 1.20 -8.40 -14.51
CA ASN A 68 1.62 -8.80 -13.17
C ASN A 68 2.54 -7.74 -12.55
N ASP A 69 3.46 -7.18 -13.34
CA ASP A 69 4.31 -6.05 -12.91
C ASP A 69 3.44 -4.83 -12.55
N ALA A 70 2.41 -4.52 -13.35
CA ALA A 70 1.45 -3.45 -13.04
C ALA A 70 0.76 -3.68 -11.69
N ALA A 71 0.29 -4.91 -11.46
CA ALA A 71 -0.39 -5.29 -10.23
C ALA A 71 0.55 -5.17 -9.02
N ALA A 72 1.80 -5.63 -9.16
CA ALA A 72 2.82 -5.50 -8.11
C ALA A 72 3.13 -4.03 -7.78
N LEU A 73 3.25 -3.14 -8.77
CA LEU A 73 3.42 -1.70 -8.55
C LEU A 73 2.21 -1.08 -7.85
N ILE A 74 0.99 -1.47 -8.23
CA ILE A 74 -0.24 -1.01 -7.59
C ILE A 74 -0.26 -1.45 -6.12
N ASP A 75 -0.03 -2.74 -5.87
CA ASP A 75 -0.02 -3.33 -4.53
C ASP A 75 1.06 -2.69 -3.65
N TYR A 76 2.23 -2.39 -4.22
CA TYR A 76 3.30 -1.68 -3.51
C TYR A 76 2.83 -0.30 -3.05
N VAL A 77 2.28 0.52 -3.95
CA VAL A 77 1.80 1.87 -3.60
C VAL A 77 0.68 1.83 -2.56
N GLU A 78 -0.29 0.92 -2.73
CA GLU A 78 -1.38 0.76 -1.75
C GLU A 78 -0.86 0.28 -0.39
N GLY A 79 0.13 -0.62 -0.40
CA GLY A 79 0.84 -1.08 0.80
C GLY A 79 1.57 0.05 1.50
N THR A 80 2.34 0.86 0.77
CA THR A 80 3.03 2.05 1.29
C THR A 80 2.04 3.05 1.86
N TYR A 81 0.90 3.26 1.21
CA TYR A 81 -0.15 4.16 1.67
C TYR A 81 -0.72 3.70 3.02
N VAL A 82 -1.08 2.41 3.13
CA VAL A 82 -1.59 1.80 4.37
C VAL A 82 -0.56 1.85 5.48
N GLN A 83 0.70 1.53 5.20
CA GLN A 83 1.79 1.60 6.18
C GLN A 83 2.07 3.04 6.65
N GLY A 84 1.79 4.02 5.79
CA GLY A 84 1.91 5.44 6.11
C GLY A 84 0.76 5.99 6.96
N THR A 85 -0.27 5.20 7.26
CA THR A 85 -1.35 5.66 8.15
C THR A 85 -0.84 5.87 9.58
N ILE A 86 -1.28 6.95 10.20
CA ILE A 86 -0.88 7.38 11.53
C ILE A 86 -1.95 6.94 12.55
N PRO A 87 -1.57 6.20 13.62
CA PRO A 87 -2.49 5.82 14.68
C PRO A 87 -3.11 7.02 15.40
N GLY A 88 -4.36 6.88 15.83
CA GLY A 88 -5.09 7.93 16.55
C GLY A 88 -5.92 8.86 15.67
N TYR A 89 -5.81 8.75 14.35
CA TYR A 89 -6.75 9.36 13.41
C TYR A 89 -7.88 8.40 13.04
N ASP A 90 -9.06 8.97 12.84
CA ASP A 90 -10.21 8.29 12.26
C ASP A 90 -10.18 8.48 10.73
N TYR A 91 -10.28 7.38 9.98
CA TYR A 91 -10.19 7.40 8.52
C TYR A 91 -11.56 7.18 7.88
N GLU A 92 -11.83 7.90 6.79
CA GLU A 92 -13.01 7.73 5.94
C GLU A 92 -12.71 6.84 4.72
N PRO A 93 -13.75 6.31 4.03
CA PRO A 93 -13.57 5.66 2.74
C PRO A 93 -12.91 6.61 1.71
N PRO A 94 -12.02 6.12 0.84
CA PRO A 94 -11.68 4.71 0.64
C PRO A 94 -10.61 4.15 1.59
N THR A 95 -9.96 4.99 2.40
CA THR A 95 -8.82 4.57 3.24
C THR A 95 -9.23 3.59 4.34
N ALA A 96 -10.40 3.79 4.93
CA ALA A 96 -10.97 2.82 5.87
C ALA A 96 -11.14 1.42 5.25
N ASP A 97 -11.53 1.35 3.98
CA ASP A 97 -11.74 0.09 3.26
C ASP A 97 -10.41 -0.60 2.93
N LEU A 98 -9.40 0.17 2.52
CA LEU A 98 -8.03 -0.31 2.30
C LEU A 98 -7.43 -0.89 3.58
N LEU A 99 -7.60 -0.20 4.72
CA LEU A 99 -7.17 -0.70 6.03
C LEU A 99 -7.88 -2.01 6.41
N ALA A 100 -9.19 -2.10 6.16
CA ALA A 100 -9.96 -3.32 6.41
C ALA A 100 -9.48 -4.49 5.51
N ALA A 101 -9.18 -4.22 4.24
CA ALA A 101 -8.66 -5.21 3.31
C ALA A 101 -7.25 -5.69 3.71
N ALA A 102 -6.34 -4.78 4.06
CA ALA A 102 -5.00 -5.11 4.51
C ALA A 102 -4.99 -5.99 5.77
N ARG A 103 -5.87 -5.69 6.74
CA ARG A 103 -6.06 -6.53 7.94
C ARG A 103 -6.49 -7.95 7.58
N ARG A 104 -7.42 -8.12 6.63
CA ARG A 104 -7.85 -9.47 6.20
C ARG A 104 -6.72 -10.25 5.55
N ARG A 105 -5.87 -9.61 4.74
CA ARG A 105 -4.69 -10.25 4.13
C ARG A 105 -3.69 -10.71 5.18
N GLY A 106 -3.38 -9.89 6.19
CA GLY A 106 -2.48 -10.27 7.28
C GLY A 106 -3.03 -11.34 8.24
N GLN A 107 -4.33 -11.60 8.23
CA GLN A 107 -4.98 -12.66 9.02
C GLN A 107 -5.06 -14.00 8.25
N GLY A 108 -4.79 -14.01 6.94
CA GLY A 108 -4.88 -15.20 6.09
C GLY A 108 -3.69 -16.17 6.20
N ASP A 109 -2.61 -15.76 6.87
CA ASP A 109 -1.37 -16.55 7.03
C ASP A 109 -1.23 -17.22 8.41
N GLY A 110 -2.32 -17.30 9.18
CA GLY A 110 -2.30 -17.88 10.53
C GLY A 110 -3.50 -18.77 10.81
N VAL A 111 -3.39 -20.05 10.46
CA VAL A 111 -3.95 -21.32 11.01
C VAL A 111 -4.03 -22.34 9.84
N ASP A 112 -3.48 -23.55 9.87
CA ASP A 112 -3.49 -24.57 10.93
C ASP A 112 -2.16 -25.38 10.96
N ASP A 113 -1.32 -25.18 11.98
CA ASP A 113 -0.39 -26.23 12.46
C ASP A 113 -1.03 -26.89 13.68
N GLU A 114 -2.15 -27.58 13.45
CA GLU A 114 -2.71 -28.49 14.45
C GLU A 114 -1.96 -29.83 14.31
N SER A 115 -0.86 -29.95 15.05
CA SER A 115 -0.17 -31.21 15.29
C SER A 115 -1.18 -32.26 15.77
N PRO A 116 -1.42 -33.38 15.05
CA PRO A 116 -2.23 -34.45 15.60
C PRO A 116 -1.39 -35.17 16.65
N GLY A 117 -1.67 -34.88 17.92
CA GLY A 117 -1.32 -35.77 19.02
C GLY A 117 -2.01 -37.11 18.80
N ILE A 118 -1.24 -38.12 18.40
CA ILE A 118 -1.69 -39.51 18.52
C ILE A 118 -1.29 -39.97 19.93
N ASP A 119 -2.27 -39.87 20.82
CA ASP A 119 -2.39 -40.60 22.07
C ASP A 119 -2.51 -42.12 21.79
N GLY A 120 -2.05 -42.92 22.75
CA GLY A 120 -1.74 -44.35 22.60
C GLY A 120 -2.94 -45.30 22.45
N GLY A 121 -2.62 -46.56 22.12
CA GLY A 121 -3.56 -47.67 22.18
C GLY A 121 -3.04 -48.99 21.59
N ASP A 122 -2.68 -49.90 22.50
CA ASP A 122 -2.46 -51.37 22.41
C ASP A 122 -1.19 -51.92 21.71
#